data_AF-A0A8J6NV87-F1
#
_entry.id   AF-A0A8J6NV87-F1
#
_cell.length_a   1.000
_cell.length_b   1.000
_cell.length_c   1.000
_cell.angle_alpha   90.00
_cell.angle_beta   90.00
_cell.angle_gamma   90.00
#
_symmetry.space_group_name_H-M   'P 1'
#
loop_
_entity.id
_entity.type
_entity.pdbx_description
1 polymer ?
#
loop_
_entity_poly.entity_id
_entity_poly.type
_entity_poly.pdbx_seq_one_letter_code
_entity_poly.pdbx_strand_id
1 'polypeptide(L)'
;MDKLLLLIKVIIGMLSWKTALDIFLIATLIFLIYRTFRTLGTWRVLLGILIAVTFFLIASLFELEGISWIYSNLSQVAVLGVIVIFQPEIRKVFERAVSFRRHEAGSRGTDLSLLISDAVFALSQQKRGAIIVFPGKEAVKPWLAGGFQLNAEPSLPLIMSIFDPNSPGHDGALIVENARFAMFGIRLPNSKSNNLPREFGTRHQAAMGLSEVTDAFVVVVSEEKGTVTTFLKGRIRSAGDKNELCSKIESHWKNTSSYIPKASLKRYKWKLLPDIGLVTMLAFIFWAALATSHARIFERSFILPIEYMSIPQTLALVGNKPTEIRVHLAGPKQELEAFGVSRLNVKIDLSGAMAGRQTLAVSEESMQLPKKIRILEMAPSSLSISLEEIMHNELMVKPQLVGRLPKGLNIVSIEVNPKKVKTSYPSGASKKGEISLMTTPIYLEGIKEDATLFCKIIGPADVQPADKRWPDVQVQIKVSPKGKE
;
A
#
# COMPACT_ATOMS: atom_id res chain seq x y z
N MET A 1 -30.76 -17.83 -7.51
CA MET A 1 -30.05 -18.77 -6.61
C MET A 1 -28.66 -18.27 -6.26
N ASP A 2 -27.90 -17.72 -7.22
CA ASP A 2 -26.52 -17.26 -7.00
C ASP A 2 -26.34 -16.17 -5.94
N LYS A 3 -27.22 -15.16 -5.89
CA LYS A 3 -27.17 -14.11 -4.85
C LYS A 3 -27.34 -14.67 -3.42
N LEU A 4 -28.14 -15.73 -3.26
CA LEU A 4 -28.39 -16.37 -1.97
C LEU A 4 -27.19 -17.22 -1.50
N LEU A 5 -26.58 -17.94 -2.44
CA LEU A 5 -25.30 -18.65 -2.25
C LEU A 5 -24.14 -17.70 -1.94
N LEU A 6 -24.12 -16.52 -2.55
CA LEU A 6 -23.16 -15.45 -2.27
C LEU A 6 -23.35 -14.89 -0.85
N LEU A 7 -24.60 -14.68 -0.43
CA LEU A 7 -24.95 -14.25 0.93
C LEU A 7 -24.53 -15.28 1.98
N ILE A 8 -24.77 -16.57 1.72
CA ILE A 8 -24.35 -17.67 2.61
C ILE A 8 -22.83 -17.78 2.69
N LYS A 9 -22.10 -17.65 1.57
CA LYS A 9 -20.63 -17.61 1.56
C LYS A 9 -20.07 -16.43 2.35
N VAL A 10 -20.70 -15.25 2.24
CA VAL A 10 -20.34 -14.07 3.01
C VAL A 10 -20.54 -14.32 4.51
N ILE A 11 -21.68 -14.90 4.91
CA ILE A 11 -21.97 -15.24 6.32
C ILE A 11 -20.99 -16.28 6.88
N ILE A 12 -20.61 -17.28 6.10
CA ILE A 12 -19.61 -18.29 6.52
C ILE A 12 -18.21 -17.66 6.61
N GLY A 13 -17.86 -16.75 5.69
CA GLY A 13 -16.64 -15.96 5.75
C GLY A 13 -16.58 -14.98 6.93
N MET A 14 -17.73 -14.56 7.46
CA MET A 14 -17.83 -13.69 8.66
C MET A 14 -17.35 -14.38 9.95
N LEU A 15 -17.34 -15.72 10.00
CA LEU A 15 -16.88 -16.46 11.18
C LEU A 15 -15.35 -16.55 11.27
N SER A 16 -14.62 -16.04 10.28
CA SER A 16 -13.16 -15.99 10.35
C SER A 16 -12.71 -14.94 11.37
N TRP A 17 -11.73 -15.28 12.22
CA TRP A 17 -11.19 -14.33 13.20
C TRP A 17 -10.60 -13.07 12.54
N LYS A 18 -10.11 -13.20 11.30
CA LYS A 18 -9.60 -12.09 10.48
C LYS A 18 -10.72 -11.12 10.13
N THR A 19 -11.91 -11.63 9.80
CA THR A 19 -13.09 -10.82 9.52
C THR A 19 -13.55 -10.05 10.76
N ALA A 20 -13.55 -10.71 11.92
CA ALA A 20 -13.87 -10.06 13.18
C ALA A 20 -12.87 -8.94 13.53
N LEU A 21 -11.58 -9.17 13.29
CA LEU A 21 -10.53 -8.16 13.46
C LEU A 21 -10.71 -6.98 12.48
N ASP A 22 -11.00 -7.25 11.21
CA ASP A 22 -11.25 -6.22 10.20
C ASP A 22 -12.45 -5.34 10.59
N ILE A 23 -13.59 -5.97 10.94
CA ILE A 23 -14.78 -5.24 11.38
C ILE A 23 -14.49 -4.42 12.63
N PHE A 24 -13.73 -4.96 13.58
CA PHE A 24 -13.33 -4.23 14.79
C PHE A 24 -12.43 -3.02 14.47
N LEU A 25 -11.45 -3.17 13.59
CA LEU A 25 -10.57 -2.08 13.17
C LEU A 25 -11.34 -0.99 12.42
N ILE A 26 -12.19 -1.37 11.48
CA ILE A 26 -13.06 -0.45 10.74
C ILE A 26 -14.01 0.28 11.70
N ALA A 27 -14.64 -0.44 12.63
CA ALA A 27 -15.51 0.16 13.65
C ALA A 27 -14.76 1.15 14.55
N THR A 28 -13.53 0.80 14.96
CA THR A 28 -12.67 1.70 15.77
C THR A 28 -12.31 2.96 14.98
N LEU A 29 -11.95 2.83 13.71
CA LEU A 29 -11.63 3.95 12.83
C LEU A 29 -12.85 4.87 12.63
N ILE A 30 -14.00 4.31 12.26
CA ILE A 30 -15.25 5.07 12.10
C ILE A 30 -15.64 5.75 13.42
N PHE A 31 -15.45 5.09 14.56
CA PHE A 31 -15.76 5.67 15.88
C PHE A 31 -14.85 6.87 16.19
N LEU A 32 -13.55 6.75 15.93
CA LEU A 32 -12.60 7.84 16.11
C LEU A 32 -12.94 9.04 15.22
N ILE A 33 -13.31 8.77 13.97
CA ILE A 33 -13.74 9.78 13.00
C ILE A 33 -15.04 10.45 13.48
N TYR A 34 -16.08 9.68 13.82
CA TYR A 34 -17.35 10.18 14.34
C TYR A 34 -17.17 11.06 15.57
N ARG A 35 -16.41 10.57 16.56
CA ARG A 35 -16.10 11.31 17.79
C ARG A 35 -15.37 12.62 17.47
N THR A 36 -14.41 12.58 16.57
CA THR A 36 -13.62 13.76 16.19
C THR A 36 -14.49 14.81 15.53
N PHE A 37 -15.35 14.43 14.59
CA PHE A 37 -16.28 15.36 13.93
C PHE A 37 -17.33 15.95 14.88
N ARG A 38 -17.88 15.15 15.81
CA ARG A 38 -18.76 15.64 16.89
C ARG A 38 -18.08 16.70 17.76
N THR A 39 -16.77 16.58 17.97
CA THR A 39 -16.02 17.49 18.85
C THR A 39 -15.56 18.76 18.14
N LEU A 40 -15.38 18.73 16.82
CA LEU A 40 -14.83 19.85 16.03
C LEU A 40 -15.89 20.76 15.41
N GLY A 41 -17.17 20.38 15.44
CA GLY A 41 -18.26 21.21 14.92
C GLY A 41 -18.36 21.27 13.38
N THR A 42 -17.50 20.54 12.66
CA THR A 42 -17.43 20.48 11.19
C THR A 42 -18.48 19.55 10.54
N TRP A 43 -19.49 19.12 11.30
CA TRP A 43 -20.58 18.26 10.80
C TRP A 43 -21.32 18.85 9.60
N ARG A 44 -21.34 20.19 9.46
CA ARG A 44 -21.94 20.91 8.32
C ARG A 44 -21.25 20.62 6.99
N VAL A 45 -19.91 20.47 6.99
CA VAL A 45 -19.13 20.16 5.78
C VAL A 45 -19.41 18.73 5.32
N LEU A 46 -19.44 17.80 6.28
CA LEU A 46 -19.83 16.39 6.05
C LEU A 46 -21.24 16.27 5.47
N LEU A 47 -22.19 17.04 6.01
CA LEU A 47 -23.56 17.10 5.47
C LEU A 47 -23.57 17.58 4.02
N GLY A 48 -22.78 18.61 3.69
CA GLY A 48 -22.65 19.11 2.31
C GLY A 48 -22.09 18.06 1.35
N ILE A 49 -21.05 17.32 1.75
CA ILE A 49 -20.50 16.21 0.96
C ILE A 49 -21.52 15.10 0.76
N LEU A 50 -22.25 14.72 1.82
CA LEU A 50 -23.29 13.69 1.76
C LEU A 50 -24.41 14.08 0.79
N ILE A 51 -24.88 15.33 0.83
CA ILE A 51 -25.89 15.85 -0.09
C ILE A 51 -25.38 15.78 -1.54
N ALA A 52 -24.14 16.22 -1.80
CA ALA A 52 -23.55 16.16 -3.13
C ALA A 52 -23.47 14.72 -3.66
N VAL A 53 -22.97 13.78 -2.84
CA VAL A 53 -22.91 12.34 -3.19
C VAL A 53 -24.31 11.78 -3.46
N THR A 54 -25.31 12.16 -2.67
CA THR A 54 -26.70 11.70 -2.84
C THR A 54 -27.28 12.21 -4.16
N PHE A 55 -27.04 13.48 -4.49
CA PHE A 55 -27.44 14.06 -5.77
C PHE A 55 -26.78 13.33 -6.96
N PHE A 56 -25.49 13.00 -6.86
CA PHE A 56 -24.80 12.18 -7.86
C PHE A 56 -25.39 10.77 -7.99
N LEU A 57 -25.71 10.10 -6.88
CA LEU A 57 -26.36 8.78 -6.91
C LEU A 57 -27.73 8.83 -7.59
N ILE A 58 -28.54 9.83 -7.27
CA ILE A 58 -29.84 10.05 -7.93
C ILE A 58 -29.62 10.28 -9.42
N ALA A 59 -28.69 11.15 -9.81
CA ALA A 59 -28.41 11.41 -11.22
C ALA A 59 -27.93 10.16 -11.98
N SER A 60 -27.15 9.30 -11.33
CA SER A 60 -26.72 8.01 -11.90
C SER A 60 -27.88 7.03 -12.06
N LEU A 61 -28.88 7.08 -11.17
CA LEU A 61 -30.07 6.23 -11.26
C LEU A 61 -30.96 6.63 -12.45
N PHE A 62 -30.98 7.92 -12.81
CA PHE A 62 -31.69 8.46 -13.96
C PHE A 62 -30.86 8.49 -15.26
N GLU A 63 -29.67 7.86 -15.26
CA GLU A 63 -28.76 7.78 -16.42
C GLU A 63 -28.43 9.13 -17.05
N LEU A 64 -28.33 10.19 -16.24
CA LEU A 64 -28.05 11.55 -16.73
C LEU A 64 -26.58 11.68 -17.17
N GLU A 65 -26.34 11.57 -18.47
CA GLU A 65 -25.00 11.57 -19.08
C GLU A 65 -24.15 12.80 -18.69
N GLY A 66 -24.75 14.00 -18.69
CA GLY A 66 -24.03 15.23 -18.33
C GLY A 66 -23.51 15.22 -16.89
N ILE A 67 -24.27 14.67 -15.94
CA ILE A 67 -23.84 14.59 -14.54
C ILE A 67 -22.81 13.47 -14.36
N SER A 68 -22.95 12.36 -15.09
CA SER A 68 -21.95 11.28 -15.10
C SER A 68 -20.58 11.77 -15.62
N TRP A 69 -20.59 12.59 -16.68
CA TRP A 69 -19.38 13.23 -17.19
C TRP A 69 -18.76 14.18 -16.17
N ILE A 70 -19.56 15.03 -15.52
CA ILE A 70 -19.09 15.91 -14.43
C ILE A 70 -18.49 15.05 -13.30
N TYR A 71 -19.15 13.98 -12.87
CA TYR A 71 -18.66 13.10 -11.80
C TYR A 71 -17.30 12.48 -12.14
N SER A 72 -17.14 11.94 -13.36
CA SER A 72 -15.88 11.31 -13.79
C SER A 72 -14.70 12.28 -13.70
N ASN A 73 -14.87 13.53 -14.16
CA ASN A 73 -13.84 14.55 -14.15
C ASN A 73 -13.64 15.18 -12.75
N LEU A 74 -14.73 15.45 -12.05
CA LEU A 74 -14.71 16.14 -10.76
C LEU A 74 -14.25 15.22 -9.62
N SER A 75 -14.56 13.92 -9.67
CA SER A 75 -14.26 12.98 -8.57
C SER A 75 -12.77 12.92 -8.24
N GLN A 76 -11.89 12.96 -9.25
CA GLN A 76 -10.44 12.95 -9.05
C GLN A 76 -9.95 14.19 -8.28
N VAL A 77 -10.43 15.38 -8.66
CA VAL A 77 -10.07 16.64 -8.01
C VAL A 77 -10.79 16.81 -6.67
N ALA A 78 -12.01 16.29 -6.54
CA ALA A 78 -12.79 16.32 -5.31
C ALA A 78 -12.11 15.54 -4.17
N VAL A 79 -11.48 14.40 -4.46
CA VAL A 79 -10.70 13.65 -3.47
C VAL A 79 -9.54 14.50 -2.93
N LEU A 80 -8.80 15.18 -3.81
CA LEU A 80 -7.74 16.11 -3.39
C LEU A 80 -8.31 17.27 -2.57
N GLY A 81 -9.42 17.86 -3.00
CA GLY A 81 -10.10 18.95 -2.32
C GLY A 81 -10.55 18.57 -0.91
N VAL A 82 -11.12 17.38 -0.73
CA VAL A 82 -11.47 16.82 0.58
C VAL A 82 -10.23 16.72 1.45
N ILE A 83 -9.11 16.16 0.96
CA ILE A 83 -7.87 16.05 1.74
C ILE A 83 -7.37 17.42 2.20
N VAL A 84 -7.37 18.44 1.31
CA VAL A 84 -6.93 19.79 1.64
C VAL A 84 -7.87 20.46 2.66
N ILE A 85 -9.18 20.34 2.47
CA ILE A 85 -10.19 20.89 3.39
C ILE A 85 -10.09 20.24 4.77
N PHE A 86 -9.84 18.92 4.82
CA PHE A 86 -9.71 18.14 6.07
C PHE A 86 -8.28 18.07 6.62
N GLN A 87 -7.31 18.75 6.01
CA GLN A 87 -5.93 18.78 6.49
C GLN A 87 -5.83 19.26 7.96
N PRO A 88 -6.54 20.32 8.40
CA PRO A 88 -6.54 20.75 9.80
C PRO A 88 -7.10 19.69 10.76
N GLU A 89 -8.12 18.95 10.34
CA GLU A 89 -8.78 17.91 11.14
C GLU A 89 -7.86 16.70 11.31
N ILE A 90 -7.23 16.24 10.22
CA ILE A 90 -6.25 15.14 10.24
C ILE A 90 -5.11 15.49 11.20
N ARG A 91 -4.57 16.72 11.12
CA ARG A 91 -3.55 17.21 12.04
C ARG A 91 -4.00 17.10 13.50
N LYS A 92 -5.22 17.52 13.83
CA LYS A 92 -5.77 17.42 15.19
C LYS A 92 -5.96 15.98 15.65
N VAL A 93 -6.31 15.05 14.75
CA VAL A 93 -6.37 13.61 15.05
C VAL A 93 -4.99 13.09 15.43
N PHE A 94 -3.95 13.43 14.66
CA PHE A 94 -2.57 13.03 14.98
C PHE A 94 -2.06 13.67 16.27
N GLU A 95 -2.35 14.94 16.51
CA GLU A 95 -2.01 15.62 17.77
C GLU A 95 -2.65 14.90 18.98
N ARG A 96 -3.89 14.43 18.86
CA ARG A 96 -4.57 13.63 19.90
C ARG A 96 -4.11 12.17 19.97
N ALA A 97 -3.74 11.56 18.85
CA ALA A 97 -3.22 10.20 18.79
C ALA A 97 -1.82 10.11 19.41
N VAL A 98 -1.00 11.14 19.25
CA VAL A 98 0.32 11.25 19.90
C VAL A 98 0.18 11.65 21.38
N SER A 99 -0.88 12.37 21.75
CA SER A 99 -1.17 12.65 23.17
C SER A 99 -1.71 11.45 23.95
N PHE A 100 -1.85 10.27 23.34
CA PHE A 100 -2.03 8.98 24.05
C PHE A 100 -0.81 8.51 24.84
N ARG A 101 0.19 9.38 25.08
CA ARG A 101 1.13 9.21 26.19
C ARG A 101 0.40 9.47 27.50
N ARG A 102 -0.39 8.47 27.88
CA ARG A 102 -1.09 8.31 29.15
C ARG A 102 -0.06 8.36 30.28
N HIS A 103 0.24 9.55 30.78
CA HIS A 103 0.90 9.67 32.08
C HIS A 103 -0.15 9.44 33.14
N GLU A 104 -0.01 8.34 33.87
CA GLU A 104 -0.76 8.03 35.07
C GLU A 104 -0.53 9.12 36.13
N ALA A 105 -1.30 10.21 36.06
CA ALA A 105 -1.50 11.10 37.19
C ALA A 105 -2.55 10.45 38.11
N GLY A 106 -2.22 9.29 38.68
CA GLY A 106 -2.88 8.81 39.88
C GLY A 106 -2.47 9.71 41.06
N SER A 107 -3.42 10.01 41.94
CA SER A 107 -3.27 10.68 43.25
C SER A 107 -2.78 12.14 43.34
N ARG A 108 -2.12 12.74 42.34
CA ARG A 108 -1.56 14.11 42.49
C ARG A 108 -2.56 15.29 42.40
N GLY A 109 -3.79 15.07 41.93
CA GLY A 109 -4.74 16.16 41.67
C GLY A 109 -5.22 16.88 42.93
N THR A 110 -5.56 16.14 43.99
CA THR A 110 -6.04 16.70 45.26
C THR A 110 -4.93 17.43 46.01
N ASP A 111 -3.71 16.88 46.00
CA ASP A 111 -2.54 17.52 46.62
C ASP A 111 -2.16 18.82 45.89
N LEU A 112 -2.31 18.84 44.56
CA LEU A 112 -2.01 20.02 43.75
C LEU A 112 -3.03 21.15 43.94
N SER A 113 -4.34 20.86 43.97
CA SER A 113 -5.34 21.89 44.23
C SER A 113 -5.18 22.49 45.63
N LEU A 114 -4.79 21.67 46.61
CA LEU A 114 -4.48 22.13 47.95
C LEU A 114 -3.24 23.05 47.97
N LEU A 115 -2.14 22.61 47.35
CA LEU A 115 -0.89 23.37 47.23
C LEU A 115 -1.09 24.72 46.55
N ILE A 116 -1.85 24.76 45.45
CA ILE A 116 -2.10 26.02 44.74
C ILE A 116 -3.01 26.92 45.57
N SER A 117 -4.01 26.35 46.25
CA SER A 117 -4.88 27.13 47.15
C SER A 117 -4.07 27.71 48.32
N ASP A 118 -3.14 26.95 48.91
CA ASP A 118 -2.19 27.44 49.92
C ASP A 118 -1.37 28.62 49.41
N ALA A 119 -0.79 28.48 48.21
CA ALA A 119 0.02 29.53 47.61
C ALA A 119 -0.77 30.80 47.31
N VAL A 120 -1.99 30.66 46.78
CA VAL A 120 -2.88 31.78 46.47
C VAL A 120 -3.26 32.56 47.73
N PHE A 121 -3.59 31.87 48.83
CA PHE A 121 -3.93 32.53 50.09
C PHE A 121 -2.69 33.09 50.81
N ALA A 122 -1.50 32.49 50.66
CA ALA A 122 -0.25 33.08 51.12
C ALA A 122 0.08 34.39 50.38
N LEU A 123 -0.08 34.43 49.05
CA LEU A 123 0.08 35.64 48.25
C LEU A 123 -0.96 36.70 48.60
N SER A 124 -2.20 36.30 48.85
CA SER A 124 -3.29 37.18 49.31
C SER A 124 -2.95 37.87 50.64
N GLN A 125 -2.46 37.13 51.63
CA GLN A 125 -2.03 37.69 52.92
C GLN A 125 -0.87 38.68 52.77
N GLN A 126 0.04 38.43 51.82
CA GLN A 126 1.15 39.31 51.50
C GLN A 126 0.78 40.44 50.52
N LYS A 127 -0.50 40.52 50.10
CA LYS A 127 -0.98 41.44 49.05
C LYS A 127 -0.13 41.43 47.78
N ARG A 128 0.35 40.24 47.39
CA ARG A 128 1.11 40.02 46.17
C ARG A 128 0.16 39.66 45.03
N GLY A 129 0.17 40.47 43.99
CA GLY A 129 -0.65 40.25 42.81
C GLY A 129 -0.27 38.96 42.08
N ALA A 130 -1.25 38.14 41.74
CA ALA A 130 -1.02 36.88 41.05
C ALA A 130 -2.15 36.54 40.09
N ILE A 131 -1.83 35.81 39.02
CA ILE A 131 -2.80 35.31 38.05
C ILE A 131 -2.43 33.90 37.61
N ILE A 132 -3.29 32.93 37.92
CA ILE A 132 -3.09 31.51 37.66
C ILE A 132 -4.22 31.01 36.76
N VAL A 133 -3.85 30.38 35.66
CA VAL A 133 -4.78 29.89 34.63
C VAL A 133 -4.76 28.37 34.61
N PHE A 134 -5.97 27.79 34.65
CA PHE A 134 -6.22 26.36 34.53
C PHE A 134 -6.97 26.11 33.21
N PRO A 135 -6.28 25.63 32.16
CA PRO A 135 -6.87 25.39 30.85
C PRO A 135 -8.10 24.47 30.90
N GLY A 136 -9.07 24.79 30.04
CA GLY A 136 -10.31 24.07 29.85
C GLY A 136 -10.23 23.02 28.72
N LYS A 137 -11.36 22.73 28.07
CA LYS A 137 -11.43 21.89 26.86
C LYS A 137 -11.04 22.67 25.61
N GLU A 138 -11.23 23.98 25.65
CA GLU A 138 -10.91 24.90 24.57
C GLU A 138 -9.43 25.29 24.64
N ALA A 139 -8.81 25.42 23.47
CA ALA A 139 -7.38 25.72 23.39
C ALA A 139 -7.12 27.16 23.87
N VAL A 140 -6.33 27.31 24.94
CA VAL A 140 -5.92 28.63 25.46
C VAL A 140 -4.78 29.25 24.64
N LYS A 141 -3.88 28.41 24.08
CA LYS A 141 -2.64 28.85 23.39
C LYS A 141 -2.83 29.96 22.33
N PRO A 142 -3.87 29.95 21.47
CA PRO A 142 -4.07 31.00 20.46
C PRO A 142 -4.29 32.40 21.06
N TRP A 143 -4.70 32.47 22.32
CA TRP A 143 -5.00 33.71 23.04
C TRP A 143 -3.84 34.21 23.89
N LEU A 144 -2.78 33.41 24.04
CA LEU A 144 -1.63 33.73 24.88
C LEU A 144 -0.55 34.46 24.07
N ALA A 145 0.08 35.47 24.66
CA ALA A 145 1.20 36.18 24.07
C ALA A 145 2.42 36.22 25.00
N GLY A 146 3.60 35.95 24.45
CA GLY A 146 4.86 35.92 25.20
C GLY A 146 4.95 34.80 26.24
N GLY A 147 5.71 35.04 27.31
CA GLY A 147 5.95 34.10 28.39
C GLY A 147 7.15 33.18 28.19
N PHE A 148 7.53 32.51 29.28
CA PHE A 148 8.66 31.59 29.33
C PHE A 148 8.19 30.17 29.65
N GLN A 149 8.74 29.19 28.95
CA GLN A 149 8.50 27.78 29.26
C GLN A 149 9.18 27.41 30.59
N LEU A 150 8.47 26.66 31.42
CA LEU A 150 8.94 26.27 32.75
C LEU A 150 8.93 24.76 32.94
N ASN A 151 7.82 24.09 32.61
CA ASN A 151 7.62 22.64 32.75
C ASN A 151 8.04 22.05 34.11
N ALA A 152 7.92 22.85 35.18
CA ALA A 152 8.41 22.49 36.51
C ALA A 152 7.36 21.72 37.33
N GLU A 153 7.85 20.97 38.32
CA GLU A 153 6.96 20.37 39.32
C GLU A 153 6.37 21.44 40.24
N PRO A 154 5.05 21.39 40.52
CA PRO A 154 4.42 22.37 41.37
C PRO A 154 4.99 22.36 42.79
N SER A 155 5.43 23.52 43.25
CA SER A 155 5.90 23.72 44.62
C SER A 155 5.53 25.12 45.11
N LEU A 156 5.25 25.24 46.41
CA LEU A 156 4.93 26.52 47.03
C LEU A 156 6.06 27.56 46.83
N PRO A 157 7.36 27.24 47.06
CA PRO A 157 8.44 28.20 46.84
C PRO A 157 8.51 28.72 45.40
N LEU A 158 8.19 27.87 44.42
CA LEU A 158 8.22 28.26 43.02
C LEU A 158 7.09 29.22 42.67
N ILE A 159 5.85 28.99 43.15
CA ILE A 159 4.75 29.95 42.97
C ILE A 159 5.12 31.30 43.61
N MET A 160 5.64 31.27 44.84
CA MET A 160 6.02 32.48 45.57
C MET A 160 7.13 33.26 44.86
N SER A 161 8.08 32.57 44.23
CA SER A 161 9.18 33.17 43.46
C SER A 161 8.71 33.76 42.11
N ILE A 162 7.79 33.09 41.43
CA ILE A 162 7.22 33.58 40.16
C ILE A 162 6.46 34.90 40.38
N PHE A 163 5.67 34.98 41.45
CA PHE A 163 4.88 36.17 41.79
C PHE A 163 5.59 37.11 42.78
N ASP A 164 6.91 37.01 42.92
CA ASP A 164 7.68 38.01 43.67
C ASP A 164 7.74 39.32 42.89
N PRO A 165 7.42 40.50 43.48
CA PRO A 165 7.41 41.77 42.76
C PRO A 165 8.73 42.15 42.08
N ASN A 166 9.86 41.58 42.51
CA ASN A 166 11.17 41.83 41.90
C ASN A 166 11.52 40.81 40.79
N SER A 167 10.72 39.77 40.61
CA SER A 167 10.95 38.71 39.63
C SER A 167 10.42 39.11 38.25
N PRO A 168 11.15 38.96 37.14
CA PRO A 168 10.62 39.24 35.80
C PRO A 168 9.33 38.47 35.44
N GLY A 169 9.02 37.39 36.17
CA GLY A 169 7.83 36.57 35.96
C GLY A 169 6.52 37.10 36.56
N HIS A 170 6.56 38.09 37.46
CA HIS A 170 5.39 38.53 38.23
C HIS A 170 4.37 39.33 37.39
N ASP A 171 4.82 39.85 36.25
CA ASP A 171 4.02 40.60 35.29
C ASP A 171 3.44 39.68 34.19
N GLY A 172 2.68 38.68 34.63
CA GLY A 172 2.01 37.76 33.72
C GLY A 172 1.39 36.55 34.41
N ALA A 173 0.69 35.73 33.62
CA ALA A 173 -0.02 34.56 34.08
C ALA A 173 0.87 33.32 34.18
N LEU A 174 0.60 32.51 35.20
CA LEU A 174 1.10 31.14 35.35
C LEU A 174 0.07 30.17 34.76
N ILE A 175 0.49 29.32 33.82
CA ILE A 175 -0.35 28.26 33.26
C ILE A 175 -0.07 26.94 33.99
N VAL A 176 -1.12 26.33 34.54
CA VAL A 176 -1.06 25.01 35.17
C VAL A 176 -1.67 23.98 34.22
N GLU A 177 -0.84 23.13 33.62
CA GLU A 177 -1.25 22.12 32.64
C GLU A 177 -0.62 20.77 32.98
N ASN A 178 -1.37 19.67 32.84
CA ASN A 178 -0.88 18.30 33.09
C ASN A 178 -0.19 18.11 34.45
N ALA A 179 -0.75 18.72 35.51
CA ALA A 179 -0.19 18.72 36.86
C ALA A 179 1.23 19.31 36.98
N ARG A 180 1.62 20.21 36.07
CA ARG A 180 2.88 20.94 36.06
C ARG A 180 2.66 22.44 35.87
N PHE A 181 3.62 23.25 36.29
CA PHE A 181 3.70 24.65 35.89
C PHE A 181 4.31 24.71 34.50
N ALA A 182 3.46 24.86 33.49
CA ALA A 182 3.84 24.74 32.08
C ALA A 182 4.64 25.97 31.63
N MET A 183 4.11 27.16 31.91
CA MET A 183 4.66 28.43 31.46
C MET A 183 4.29 29.56 32.45
N PHE A 184 5.09 30.62 32.51
CA PHE A 184 4.84 31.80 33.35
C PHE A 184 5.16 33.10 32.61
N GLY A 185 4.77 34.24 33.17
CA GLY A 185 5.00 35.56 32.55
C GLY A 185 4.20 35.77 31.26
N ILE A 186 3.06 35.09 31.12
CA ILE A 186 2.25 35.12 29.90
C ILE A 186 1.26 36.27 29.93
N ARG A 187 1.12 36.99 28.82
CA ARG A 187 0.09 38.01 28.65
C ARG A 187 -1.20 37.37 28.16
N LEU A 188 -2.29 37.64 28.87
CA LEU A 188 -3.64 37.22 28.53
C LEU A 188 -4.37 38.33 27.75
N PRO A 189 -5.40 38.01 26.96
CA PRO A 189 -6.21 39.03 26.31
C PRO A 189 -7.02 39.80 27.37
N ASN A 190 -7.12 41.12 27.23
CA ASN A 190 -7.97 41.93 28.09
C ASN A 190 -9.43 41.86 27.64
N SER A 191 -10.35 41.85 28.61
CA SER A 191 -11.78 41.93 28.33
C SER A 191 -12.14 43.26 27.67
N LYS A 192 -13.06 43.21 26.70
CA LYS A 192 -13.67 44.39 26.07
C LYS A 192 -15.04 44.72 26.64
N SER A 193 -15.54 43.94 27.60
CA SER A 193 -16.87 44.11 28.16
C SER A 193 -16.85 45.12 29.31
N ASN A 194 -17.92 45.92 29.44
CA ASN A 194 -18.14 46.83 30.57
C ASN A 194 -18.64 46.09 31.83
N ASN A 195 -18.57 44.76 31.84
CA ASN A 195 -19.12 43.93 32.91
C ASN A 195 -18.21 43.85 34.15
N LEU A 196 -16.99 44.39 34.13
CA LEU A 196 -16.18 44.57 35.33
C LEU A 196 -16.38 45.96 35.93
N PRO A 197 -16.64 46.06 37.25
CA PRO A 197 -16.50 47.30 37.99
C PRO A 197 -15.15 47.97 37.76
N ARG A 198 -15.13 49.31 37.69
CA ARG A 198 -13.92 50.11 37.43
C ARG A 198 -12.83 49.96 38.50
N GLU A 199 -13.17 49.40 39.66
CA GLU A 199 -12.24 49.14 40.75
C GLU A 199 -11.30 47.95 40.51
N PHE A 200 -11.51 47.18 39.43
CA PHE A 200 -10.69 46.01 39.11
C PHE A 200 -9.53 46.38 38.20
N GLY A 201 -8.30 46.10 38.66
CA GLY A 201 -7.07 46.34 37.92
C GLY A 201 -6.86 45.47 36.68
N THR A 202 -5.74 45.68 35.99
CA THR A 202 -5.39 45.05 34.71
C THR A 202 -5.38 43.52 34.76
N ARG A 203 -4.91 42.90 35.85
CA ARG A 203 -4.94 41.43 36.02
C ARG A 203 -6.36 40.85 36.00
N HIS A 204 -7.33 41.57 36.57
CA HIS A 204 -8.74 41.14 36.55
C HIS A 204 -9.34 41.29 35.14
N GLN A 205 -8.97 42.36 34.42
CA GLN A 205 -9.38 42.54 33.03
C GLN A 205 -8.82 41.43 32.12
N ALA A 206 -7.56 41.04 32.33
CA ALA A 206 -6.90 39.98 31.60
C ALA A 206 -7.50 38.59 31.92
N ALA A 207 -7.82 38.33 33.19
CA ALA A 207 -8.52 37.12 33.60
C ALA A 207 -9.93 37.02 33.01
N MET A 208 -10.68 38.12 33.01
CA MET A 208 -11.99 38.18 32.39
C MET A 208 -11.90 37.91 30.89
N GLY A 209 -10.99 38.59 30.18
CA GLY A 209 -10.86 38.46 28.73
C GLY A 209 -10.55 37.03 28.30
N LEU A 210 -9.66 36.33 29.02
CA LEU A 210 -9.42 34.91 28.75
C LEU A 210 -10.65 34.04 29.05
N SER A 211 -11.37 34.31 30.14
CA SER A 211 -12.56 33.53 30.54
C SER A 211 -13.79 33.78 29.66
N GLU A 212 -13.82 34.87 28.89
CA GLU A 212 -14.89 35.19 27.93
C GLU A 212 -14.73 34.41 26.62
N VAL A 213 -13.48 34.18 26.19
CA VAL A 213 -13.15 33.52 24.91
C VAL A 213 -12.79 32.05 25.06
N THR A 214 -12.60 31.57 26.30
CA THR A 214 -12.30 30.16 26.60
C THR A 214 -13.09 29.64 27.80
N ASP A 215 -13.16 28.32 27.95
CA ASP A 215 -13.64 27.67 29.16
C ASP A 215 -12.57 27.52 30.26
N ALA A 216 -11.48 28.28 30.21
CA ALA A 216 -10.44 28.26 31.24
C ALA A 216 -10.95 28.82 32.58
N PHE A 217 -10.51 28.19 33.68
CA PHE A 217 -10.71 28.70 35.03
C PHE A 217 -9.50 29.55 35.40
N VAL A 218 -9.71 30.80 35.79
CA VAL A 218 -8.63 31.74 36.12
C VAL A 218 -8.79 32.23 37.55
N VAL A 219 -7.71 32.25 38.32
CA VAL A 219 -7.66 32.73 39.69
C VAL A 219 -6.75 33.95 39.74
N VAL A 220 -7.23 35.02 40.36
CA VAL A 220 -6.51 36.29 40.50
C VAL A 220 -6.43 36.67 41.96
N VAL A 221 -5.26 37.12 42.40
CA VAL A 221 -5.05 37.78 43.69
C VAL A 221 -4.86 39.27 43.44
N SER A 222 -5.64 40.10 44.11
CA SER A 222 -5.50 41.56 44.03
C SER A 222 -4.27 42.03 44.81
N GLU A 223 -3.41 42.82 44.18
CA GLU A 223 -2.26 43.46 44.83
C GLU A 223 -2.66 44.58 45.80
N GLU A 224 -3.81 45.23 45.57
CA GLU A 224 -4.28 46.33 46.41
C GLU A 224 -5.05 45.81 47.62
N LYS A 225 -6.03 44.93 47.35
CA LYS A 225 -7.02 44.49 48.33
C LYS A 225 -6.67 43.13 48.94
N GLY A 226 -5.73 42.38 48.37
CA GLY A 226 -5.46 40.98 48.75
C GLY A 226 -6.59 40.01 48.42
N THR A 227 -7.68 40.46 47.79
CA THR A 227 -8.87 39.63 47.51
C THR A 227 -8.58 38.58 46.46
N VAL A 228 -8.99 37.34 46.72
CA VAL A 228 -8.91 36.22 45.77
C VAL A 228 -10.19 36.17 44.93
N THR A 229 -10.04 36.28 43.61
CA THR A 229 -11.16 36.32 42.66
C THR A 229 -10.99 35.22 41.62
N THR A 230 -12.11 34.60 41.24
CA THR A 230 -12.16 33.51 40.26
C THR A 230 -12.99 33.92 39.05
N PHE A 231 -12.54 33.52 37.87
CA PHE A 231 -13.16 33.83 36.58
C PHE A 231 -13.40 32.52 35.82
N LEU A 232 -14.63 32.34 35.34
CA LEU A 232 -15.01 31.18 34.54
C LEU A 232 -16.19 31.54 33.63
N LYS A 233 -16.04 31.33 32.32
CA LYS A 233 -17.10 31.58 31.32
C LYS A 233 -17.69 32.99 31.43
N GLY A 234 -16.83 34.00 31.51
CA GLY A 234 -17.19 35.40 31.65
C GLY A 234 -17.86 35.78 32.98
N ARG A 235 -17.84 34.90 33.98
CA ARG A 235 -18.41 35.17 35.32
C ARG A 235 -17.30 35.36 36.34
N ILE A 236 -17.44 36.39 37.17
CA ILE A 236 -16.55 36.72 38.27
C ILE A 236 -17.17 36.26 39.60
N ARG A 237 -16.36 35.67 40.49
CA ARG A 237 -16.77 35.29 41.85
C ARG A 237 -15.61 35.49 42.82
N SER A 238 -15.85 36.11 43.97
CA SER A 238 -14.89 36.10 45.08
C SER A 238 -14.75 34.68 45.63
N ALA A 239 -13.54 34.31 46.08
CA ALA A 239 -13.27 33.08 46.82
C ALA A 239 -12.86 33.48 48.24
N GLY A 240 -13.73 33.18 49.22
CA GLY A 240 -13.54 33.62 50.60
C GLY A 240 -12.62 32.72 51.41
N ASP A 241 -12.55 31.44 51.04
CA ASP A 241 -11.79 30.43 51.80
C ASP A 241 -10.93 29.54 50.88
N LYS A 242 -9.83 29.04 51.45
CA LYS A 242 -8.91 28.08 50.83
C LYS A 242 -9.63 26.82 50.39
N ASN A 243 -10.52 26.27 51.23
CA ASN A 243 -11.25 25.05 50.89
C ASN A 243 -12.24 25.28 49.75
N GLU A 244 -12.87 26.45 49.71
CA GLU A 244 -13.75 26.86 48.61
C GLU A 244 -12.98 26.89 47.29
N LEU A 245 -11.80 27.52 47.26
CA LEU A 245 -10.94 27.57 46.08
C LEU A 245 -10.48 26.18 45.64
N CYS A 246 -10.03 25.35 46.57
CA CYS A 246 -9.60 23.97 46.30
C CYS A 246 -10.73 23.18 45.64
N SER A 247 -11.95 23.24 46.20
CA SER A 247 -13.12 22.56 45.65
C SER A 247 -13.48 23.04 44.24
N LYS A 248 -13.34 24.35 43.97
CA LYS A 248 -13.58 24.93 42.64
C LYS A 248 -12.57 24.44 41.62
N ILE A 249 -11.27 24.43 41.95
CA ILE A 249 -10.20 23.91 41.08
C ILE A 249 -10.46 22.44 40.76
N GLU A 250 -10.77 21.63 41.76
CA GLU A 250 -11.12 20.22 41.55
C GLU A 250 -12.36 20.05 40.67
N SER A 251 -13.41 20.83 40.91
CA SER A 251 -14.65 20.78 40.14
C SER A 251 -14.40 21.13 38.67
N HIS A 252 -13.53 22.11 38.41
CA HIS A 252 -13.12 22.50 37.07
C HIS A 252 -12.39 21.36 36.36
N TRP A 253 -11.38 20.76 36.99
CA TRP A 253 -10.65 19.63 36.42
C TRP A 253 -11.55 18.41 36.16
N LYS A 254 -12.48 18.11 37.07
CA LYS A 254 -13.49 17.04 36.91
C LYS A 254 -14.38 17.28 35.68
N ASN A 255 -14.85 18.51 35.48
CA ASN A 255 -15.73 18.86 34.36
C ASN A 255 -15.01 18.94 33.00
N THR A 256 -13.74 19.29 33.03
CA THR A 256 -12.90 19.55 31.85
C THR A 256 -12.24 18.28 31.28
N SER A 257 -12.20 17.18 32.04
CA SER A 257 -11.49 15.93 31.68
C SER A 257 -9.97 16.07 31.59
N SER A 258 -9.38 17.14 32.15
CA SER A 258 -7.93 17.25 32.38
C SER A 258 -7.46 16.41 33.59
N TYR A 259 -8.37 15.73 34.29
CA TYR A 259 -8.10 14.73 35.32
C TYR A 259 -9.27 13.74 35.42
N ILE A 260 -9.01 12.44 35.50
CA ILE A 260 -10.03 11.41 35.77
C ILE A 260 -9.92 11.03 37.25
N PRO A 261 -10.90 11.36 38.12
CA PRO A 261 -10.95 10.80 39.46
C PRO A 261 -11.25 9.30 39.39
N LYS A 262 -10.60 8.50 40.23
CA LYS A 262 -10.96 7.09 40.47
C LYS A 262 -12.30 6.98 41.22
N ALA A 263 -13.41 7.41 40.62
CA ALA A 263 -14.75 7.04 41.03
C ALA A 263 -15.75 7.31 39.90
N SER A 264 -16.61 6.34 39.61
CA SER A 264 -17.76 6.40 38.69
C SER A 264 -17.57 6.05 37.19
N LEU A 265 -16.84 4.97 36.88
CA LEU A 265 -16.86 4.32 35.56
C LEU A 265 -18.21 3.66 35.17
N LYS A 266 -19.18 3.57 36.09
CA LYS A 266 -20.42 2.81 35.87
C LYS A 266 -21.54 3.61 35.18
N ARG A 267 -21.54 4.96 35.27
CA ARG A 267 -22.62 5.83 34.75
C ARG A 267 -22.36 6.41 33.35
N TYR A 268 -21.10 6.48 32.93
CA TYR A 268 -20.70 7.05 31.64
C TYR A 268 -20.87 6.08 30.45
N LYS A 269 -20.81 4.76 30.70
CA LYS A 269 -20.96 3.73 29.66
C LYS A 269 -22.34 3.78 28.97
N TRP A 270 -23.40 4.07 29.70
CA TRP A 270 -24.78 3.97 29.19
C TRP A 270 -25.19 5.09 28.21
N LYS A 271 -24.51 6.24 28.21
CA LYS A 271 -24.74 7.30 27.21
C LYS A 271 -23.98 7.08 25.89
N LEU A 272 -22.97 6.19 25.87
CA LEU A 272 -22.14 5.90 24.69
C LEU A 272 -22.60 4.65 23.91
N LEU A 273 -23.45 3.80 24.50
CA LEU A 273 -23.98 2.61 23.85
C LEU A 273 -24.68 2.87 22.49
N PRO A 274 -25.56 3.89 22.33
CA PRO A 274 -26.22 4.11 21.04
C PRO A 274 -25.26 4.57 19.94
N ASP A 275 -24.28 5.40 20.27
CA ASP A 275 -23.25 5.85 19.32
C ASP A 275 -22.35 4.68 18.86
N ILE A 276 -21.99 3.79 19.80
CA ILE A 276 -21.20 2.58 19.49
C ILE A 276 -22.01 1.65 18.58
N GLY A 277 -23.30 1.45 18.85
CA GLY A 277 -24.18 0.60 18.03
C GLY A 277 -24.35 1.12 16.60
N LEU A 278 -24.50 2.44 16.42
CA LEU A 278 -24.58 3.05 15.09
C LEU A 278 -23.28 2.86 14.30
N VAL A 279 -22.14 3.03 14.96
CA VAL A 279 -20.83 2.90 14.31
C VAL A 279 -20.52 1.44 13.93
N THR A 280 -20.85 0.48 14.78
CA THR A 280 -20.66 -0.94 14.46
C THR A 280 -21.58 -1.38 13.31
N MET A 281 -22.81 -0.87 13.24
CA MET A 281 -23.71 -1.09 12.11
C MET A 281 -23.13 -0.52 10.80
N LEU A 282 -22.62 0.72 10.82
CA LEU A 282 -21.98 1.34 9.66
C LEU A 282 -20.72 0.59 9.22
N ALA A 283 -19.90 0.14 10.17
CA ALA A 283 -18.72 -0.68 9.88
C ALA A 283 -19.10 -2.00 9.21
N PHE A 284 -20.19 -2.64 9.66
CA PHE A 284 -20.69 -3.88 9.09
C PHE A 284 -21.21 -3.68 7.66
N ILE A 285 -21.98 -2.62 7.41
CA ILE A 285 -22.46 -2.26 6.07
C ILE A 285 -21.28 -2.00 5.13
N PHE A 286 -20.30 -1.23 5.59
CA PHE A 286 -19.11 -0.91 4.82
C PHE A 286 -18.30 -2.16 4.48
N TRP A 287 -18.08 -3.05 5.45
CA TRP A 287 -17.40 -4.32 5.23
C TRP A 287 -18.16 -5.23 4.26
N ALA A 288 -19.49 -5.33 4.38
CA ALA A 288 -20.32 -6.12 3.47
C ALA A 288 -20.30 -5.56 2.03
N ALA A 289 -20.30 -4.24 1.87
CA ALA A 289 -20.14 -3.59 0.57
C ALA A 289 -18.77 -3.88 -0.06
N LEU A 290 -17.69 -3.84 0.73
CA LEU A 290 -16.36 -4.22 0.26
C LEU A 290 -16.28 -5.70 -0.13
N ALA A 291 -16.81 -6.59 0.71
CA ALA A 291 -16.81 -8.03 0.46
C ALA A 291 -17.55 -8.41 -0.83
N THR A 292 -18.63 -7.70 -1.16
CA THR A 292 -19.36 -7.90 -2.43
C THR A 292 -18.63 -7.32 -3.63
N SER A 293 -17.86 -6.23 -3.47
CA SER A 293 -17.08 -5.62 -4.55
C SER A 293 -15.82 -6.41 -4.94
N HIS A 294 -15.12 -7.02 -3.98
CA HIS A 294 -13.88 -7.77 -4.21
C HIS A 294 -14.10 -9.20 -4.74
N ALA A 295 -15.34 -9.65 -4.88
CA ALA A 295 -15.68 -10.96 -5.42
C ALA A 295 -15.61 -11.03 -6.97
N ARG A 296 -15.18 -9.96 -7.66
CA ARG A 296 -14.96 -10.00 -9.10
C ARG A 296 -13.73 -10.86 -9.42
N ILE A 297 -13.99 -12.03 -9.98
CA ILE A 297 -12.99 -12.93 -10.55
C ILE A 297 -12.23 -12.13 -11.62
N PHE A 298 -10.91 -12.06 -11.49
CA PHE A 298 -10.06 -11.40 -12.50
C PHE A 298 -9.76 -12.43 -13.59
N GLU A 299 -10.06 -12.06 -14.83
CA GLU A 299 -9.78 -12.86 -16.02
C GLU A 299 -8.53 -12.30 -16.71
N ARG A 300 -7.53 -13.13 -16.97
CA ARG A 300 -6.33 -12.71 -17.71
C ARG A 300 -5.86 -13.81 -18.65
N SER A 301 -5.50 -13.39 -19.86
CA SER A 301 -4.86 -14.26 -20.86
C SER A 301 -3.35 -14.29 -20.63
N PHE A 302 -2.78 -15.49 -20.61
CA PHE A 302 -1.35 -15.73 -20.58
C PHE A 302 -0.92 -16.47 -21.84
N ILE A 303 0.28 -16.19 -22.32
CA ILE A 303 0.91 -16.90 -23.44
C ILE A 303 1.99 -17.79 -22.81
N LEU A 304 1.80 -19.09 -22.89
CA LEU A 304 2.66 -20.09 -22.23
C LEU A 304 3.47 -20.86 -23.27
N PRO A 305 4.78 -21.09 -23.05
CA PRO A 305 5.57 -21.94 -23.92
C PRO A 305 5.18 -23.42 -23.76
N ILE A 306 5.22 -24.16 -24.87
CA ILE A 306 5.00 -25.62 -24.91
C ILE A 306 6.34 -26.36 -24.84
N GLU A 307 6.43 -27.35 -23.96
CA GLU A 307 7.56 -28.26 -23.83
C GLU A 307 7.11 -29.70 -24.15
N TYR A 308 7.69 -30.28 -25.20
CA TYR A 308 7.41 -31.66 -25.61
C TYR A 308 8.34 -32.63 -24.88
N MET A 309 7.78 -33.56 -24.11
CA MET A 309 8.51 -34.54 -23.31
C MET A 309 8.44 -35.95 -23.93
N SER A 310 9.44 -36.77 -23.62
CA SER A 310 9.47 -38.21 -23.92
C SER A 310 9.26 -38.58 -25.40
N ILE A 311 9.85 -37.83 -26.33
CA ILE A 311 9.85 -38.20 -27.75
C ILE A 311 10.56 -39.56 -27.90
N PRO A 312 9.91 -40.60 -28.44
CA PRO A 312 10.54 -41.89 -28.66
C PRO A 312 11.77 -41.76 -29.57
N GLN A 313 12.87 -42.46 -29.26
CA GLN A 313 14.13 -42.35 -30.00
C GLN A 313 14.04 -42.77 -31.48
N THR A 314 12.95 -43.42 -31.88
CA THR A 314 12.66 -43.88 -33.24
C THR A 314 11.89 -42.84 -34.08
N LEU A 315 11.40 -41.76 -33.47
CA LEU A 315 10.54 -40.78 -34.11
C LEU A 315 11.12 -39.36 -34.02
N ALA A 316 10.97 -38.59 -35.09
CA ALA A 316 11.31 -37.18 -35.15
C ALA A 316 10.04 -36.34 -35.33
N LEU A 317 9.99 -35.22 -34.61
CA LEU A 317 8.91 -34.23 -34.74
C LEU A 317 9.20 -33.33 -35.96
N VAL A 318 8.34 -33.36 -36.96
CA VAL A 318 8.53 -32.68 -38.25
C VAL A 318 7.41 -31.66 -38.49
N GLY A 319 7.77 -30.50 -39.06
CA GLY A 319 6.82 -29.47 -39.49
C GLY A 319 6.68 -28.27 -38.54
N ASN A 320 5.65 -27.46 -38.77
CA ASN A 320 5.37 -26.26 -37.97
C ASN A 320 4.70 -26.67 -36.65
N LYS A 321 5.50 -26.79 -35.60
CA LYS A 321 5.02 -27.09 -34.25
C LYS A 321 4.62 -25.79 -33.53
N PRO A 322 3.44 -25.74 -32.90
CA PRO A 322 3.10 -24.63 -32.03
C PRO A 322 4.11 -24.55 -30.89
N THR A 323 4.70 -23.37 -30.66
CA THR A 323 5.62 -23.13 -29.55
C THR A 323 4.94 -22.50 -28.35
N GLU A 324 3.72 -21.99 -28.54
CA GLU A 324 2.99 -21.18 -27.56
C GLU A 324 1.50 -21.57 -27.53
N ILE A 325 0.90 -21.54 -26.33
CA ILE A 325 -0.54 -21.68 -26.10
C ILE A 325 -1.04 -20.45 -25.36
N ARG A 326 -2.18 -19.91 -25.79
CA ARG A 326 -2.89 -18.87 -25.04
C ARG A 326 -3.86 -19.51 -24.07
N VAL A 327 -3.70 -19.22 -22.79
CA VAL A 327 -4.56 -19.73 -21.71
C VAL A 327 -5.23 -18.57 -21.01
N HIS A 328 -6.56 -18.60 -20.94
CA HIS A 328 -7.38 -17.67 -20.18
C HIS A 328 -7.62 -18.26 -18.80
N LEU A 329 -7.04 -17.63 -17.78
CA LEU A 329 -7.15 -18.08 -16.39
C LEU A 329 -8.06 -17.14 -15.59
N ALA A 330 -8.85 -17.75 -14.71
CA ALA A 330 -9.72 -17.09 -13.76
C ALA A 330 -9.33 -17.47 -12.33
N GLY A 331 -9.13 -16.48 -11.47
CA GLY A 331 -8.78 -16.73 -10.08
C GLY A 331 -8.68 -15.46 -9.22
N PRO A 332 -8.41 -15.61 -7.91
CA PRO A 332 -8.15 -14.47 -7.04
C PRO A 332 -6.92 -13.70 -7.53
N LYS A 333 -7.02 -12.36 -7.61
CA LYS A 333 -5.93 -11.49 -8.10
C LYS A 333 -4.58 -11.78 -7.44
N GLN A 334 -4.58 -12.01 -6.13
CA GLN A 334 -3.37 -12.31 -5.35
C GLN A 334 -2.70 -13.62 -5.79
N GLU A 335 -3.47 -14.66 -6.14
CA GLU A 335 -2.92 -15.94 -6.57
C GLU A 335 -2.45 -15.89 -8.03
N LEU A 336 -3.16 -15.16 -8.89
CA LEU A 336 -2.73 -14.92 -10.28
C LEU A 336 -1.42 -14.11 -10.36
N GLU A 337 -1.22 -13.14 -9.46
CA GLU A 337 0.01 -12.33 -9.40
C GLU A 337 1.17 -13.08 -8.71
N ALA A 338 0.90 -13.81 -7.62
CA ALA A 338 1.93 -14.55 -6.89
C ALA A 338 2.48 -15.76 -7.65
N PHE A 339 1.68 -16.40 -8.51
CA PHE A 339 2.09 -17.62 -9.22
C PHE A 339 3.09 -17.36 -10.35
N GLY A 340 3.24 -16.10 -10.81
CA GLY A 340 4.29 -15.66 -11.72
C GLY A 340 4.22 -16.29 -13.10
N VAL A 341 3.89 -15.48 -14.12
CA VAL A 341 3.74 -15.89 -15.53
C VAL A 341 4.94 -16.68 -16.08
N SER A 342 6.13 -16.48 -15.53
CA SER A 342 7.38 -17.10 -15.99
C SER A 342 7.58 -18.57 -15.62
N ARG A 343 6.74 -19.17 -14.76
CA ARG A 343 6.89 -20.60 -14.34
C ARG A 343 5.89 -21.55 -14.99
N LEU A 344 4.98 -21.04 -15.81
CA LEU A 344 3.93 -21.83 -16.44
C LEU A 344 4.45 -22.38 -17.78
N ASN A 345 4.92 -23.63 -17.76
CA ASN A 345 5.21 -24.39 -18.97
C ASN A 345 4.14 -25.45 -19.17
N VAL A 346 3.65 -25.59 -20.40
CA VAL A 346 2.72 -26.67 -20.76
C VAL A 346 3.56 -27.87 -21.19
N LYS A 347 3.50 -28.97 -20.42
CA LYS A 347 4.27 -30.18 -20.68
C LYS A 347 3.41 -31.20 -21.40
N ILE A 348 3.81 -31.58 -22.61
CA ILE A 348 3.08 -32.55 -23.43
C ILE A 348 3.89 -33.83 -23.54
N ASP A 349 3.39 -34.91 -22.98
CA ASP A 349 4.05 -36.22 -23.04
C ASP A 349 3.77 -36.92 -24.38
N LEU A 350 4.82 -37.32 -25.09
CA LEU A 350 4.78 -37.99 -26.39
C LEU A 350 5.15 -39.48 -26.31
N SER A 351 5.25 -40.04 -25.10
CA SER A 351 5.66 -41.44 -24.86
C SER A 351 4.83 -42.48 -25.62
N GLY A 352 3.52 -42.24 -25.79
CA GLY A 352 2.60 -43.12 -26.52
C GLY A 352 2.34 -42.74 -27.99
N ALA A 353 3.10 -41.80 -28.56
CA ALA A 353 2.84 -41.29 -29.89
C ALA A 353 3.36 -42.24 -30.99
N MET A 354 2.62 -42.33 -32.10
CA MET A 354 2.94 -43.19 -33.25
C MET A 354 3.36 -42.36 -34.48
N ALA A 355 4.02 -43.01 -35.45
CA ALA A 355 4.36 -42.38 -36.72
C ALA A 355 3.10 -41.92 -37.48
N GLY A 356 3.14 -40.72 -38.07
CA GLY A 356 2.04 -40.10 -38.81
C GLY A 356 1.58 -38.76 -38.21
N ARG A 357 0.52 -38.20 -38.80
CA ARG A 357 -0.13 -36.98 -38.29
C ARG A 357 -1.09 -37.36 -37.17
N GLN A 358 -0.83 -36.87 -35.96
CA GLN A 358 -1.64 -37.13 -34.78
C GLN A 358 -2.13 -35.81 -34.18
N THR A 359 -3.39 -35.81 -33.73
CA THR A 359 -3.98 -34.69 -33.00
C THR A 359 -3.99 -35.03 -31.52
N LEU A 360 -3.27 -34.26 -30.71
CA LEU A 360 -3.23 -34.39 -29.27
C LEU A 360 -4.15 -33.34 -28.63
N ALA A 361 -5.03 -33.76 -27.73
CA ALA A 361 -5.82 -32.85 -26.91
C ALA A 361 -4.96 -32.28 -25.79
N VAL A 362 -5.01 -30.97 -25.59
CA VAL A 362 -4.30 -30.33 -24.47
C VAL A 362 -5.21 -30.42 -23.25
N SER A 363 -4.93 -31.34 -22.31
CA SER A 363 -5.74 -31.53 -21.11
C SER A 363 -5.27 -30.65 -19.95
N GLU A 364 -6.20 -30.18 -19.12
CA GLU A 364 -5.90 -29.33 -17.94
C GLU A 364 -4.91 -30.00 -16.96
N GLU A 365 -4.91 -31.33 -16.91
CA GLU A 365 -4.01 -32.13 -16.05
C GLU A 365 -2.52 -32.02 -16.45
N SER A 366 -2.23 -31.55 -17.66
CA SER A 366 -0.87 -31.26 -18.11
C SER A 366 -0.28 -29.99 -17.50
N MET A 367 -1.12 -29.16 -16.84
CA MET A 367 -0.72 -27.94 -16.16
C MET A 367 -0.82 -28.11 -14.65
N GLN A 368 0.30 -27.98 -13.93
CA GLN A 368 0.35 -28.08 -12.47
C GLN A 368 -0.24 -26.81 -11.81
N LEU A 369 -1.56 -26.62 -11.92
CA LEU A 369 -2.26 -25.44 -11.42
C LEU A 369 -2.68 -25.58 -9.94
N PRO A 370 -2.66 -24.49 -9.15
CA PRO A 370 -3.26 -24.45 -7.82
C PRO A 370 -4.78 -24.67 -7.86
N LYS A 371 -5.34 -25.32 -6.83
CA LYS A 371 -6.77 -25.71 -6.73
C LYS A 371 -7.82 -24.59 -6.90
N LYS A 372 -7.41 -23.31 -6.90
CA LYS A 372 -8.29 -22.13 -6.93
C LYS A 372 -8.19 -21.34 -8.24
N ILE A 373 -7.29 -21.71 -9.14
CA ILE A 373 -7.21 -21.14 -10.49
C ILE A 373 -7.96 -22.09 -11.42
N ARG A 374 -8.85 -21.54 -12.25
CA ARG A 374 -9.59 -22.29 -13.26
C ARG A 374 -9.19 -21.81 -14.64
N ILE A 375 -9.09 -22.74 -15.58
CA ILE A 375 -8.96 -22.42 -17.00
C ILE A 375 -10.37 -22.11 -17.52
N LEU A 376 -10.53 -20.94 -18.14
CA LEU A 376 -11.77 -20.59 -18.83
C LEU A 376 -11.71 -21.04 -20.29
N GLU A 377 -10.56 -20.83 -20.92
CA GLU A 377 -10.37 -21.10 -22.34
C GLU A 377 -8.89 -21.35 -22.64
N MET A 378 -8.62 -22.29 -23.55
CA MET A 378 -7.29 -22.60 -24.06
C MET A 378 -7.33 -22.61 -25.59
N ALA A 379 -6.41 -21.87 -26.20
CA ALA A 379 -6.31 -21.77 -27.66
C ALA A 379 -4.86 -22.06 -28.10
N PRO A 380 -4.64 -23.08 -28.95
CA PRO A 380 -5.60 -24.07 -29.45
C PRO A 380 -5.89 -25.20 -28.45
N SER A 381 -7.10 -25.77 -28.46
CA SER A 381 -7.51 -26.91 -27.61
C SER A 381 -6.98 -28.27 -28.09
N SER A 382 -6.46 -28.32 -29.31
CA SER A 382 -5.82 -29.49 -29.90
C SER A 382 -4.59 -29.09 -30.71
N LEU A 383 -3.56 -29.94 -30.67
CA LEU A 383 -2.31 -29.74 -31.37
C LEU A 383 -2.15 -30.84 -32.41
N SER A 384 -2.05 -30.44 -33.67
CA SER A 384 -1.70 -31.37 -34.76
C SER A 384 -0.18 -31.45 -34.85
N ILE A 385 0.37 -32.60 -34.50
CA ILE A 385 1.80 -32.91 -34.63
C ILE A 385 1.99 -33.94 -35.74
N SER A 386 3.12 -33.86 -36.44
CA SER A 386 3.51 -34.86 -37.43
C SER A 386 4.81 -35.51 -36.96
N LEU A 387 4.75 -36.81 -36.70
CA LEU A 387 5.89 -37.61 -36.29
C LEU A 387 6.30 -38.52 -37.44
N GLU A 388 7.58 -38.55 -37.75
CA GLU A 388 8.13 -39.39 -38.81
C GLU A 388 9.19 -40.31 -38.24
N GLU A 389 9.28 -41.53 -38.77
CA GLU A 389 10.33 -42.47 -38.38
C GLU A 389 11.70 -41.97 -38.82
N ILE A 390 12.66 -42.10 -37.90
CA ILE A 390 14.05 -41.76 -38.15
C ILE A 390 14.70 -42.88 -38.95
N MET A 391 15.07 -42.58 -40.19
CA MET A 391 15.83 -43.49 -41.05
C MET A 391 17.32 -43.28 -40.85
N HIS A 392 18.06 -44.39 -40.81
CA HIS A 392 19.51 -44.39 -40.81
C HIS A 392 20.01 -44.76 -42.20
N ASN A 393 20.75 -43.87 -42.84
CA ASN A 393 21.30 -44.11 -44.18
C ASN A 393 22.67 -43.46 -44.34
N GLU A 394 23.45 -43.98 -45.29
CA GLU A 394 24.74 -43.44 -45.67
C GLU A 394 24.60 -42.45 -46.81
N LEU A 395 24.77 -41.16 -46.52
CA LEU A 395 24.69 -40.10 -47.51
C LEU A 395 26.07 -39.79 -48.10
N MET A 396 26.09 -39.48 -49.40
CA MET A 396 27.32 -39.08 -50.07
C MET A 396 27.70 -37.63 -49.74
N VAL A 397 28.98 -37.42 -49.47
CA VAL A 397 29.54 -36.08 -49.24
C VAL A 397 30.04 -35.52 -50.57
N LYS A 398 29.48 -34.38 -50.98
CA LYS A 398 29.87 -33.62 -52.17
C LYS A 398 30.69 -32.39 -51.72
N PRO A 399 31.85 -32.12 -52.32
CA PRO A 399 32.65 -30.94 -51.97
C PRO A 399 31.96 -29.69 -52.51
N GLN A 400 31.81 -28.65 -51.67
CA GLN A 400 31.25 -27.37 -52.10
C GLN A 400 32.37 -26.48 -52.64
N LEU A 401 32.57 -26.49 -53.96
CA LEU A 401 33.59 -25.68 -54.62
C LEU A 401 33.06 -24.27 -54.91
N VAL A 402 33.84 -23.25 -54.58
CA VAL A 402 33.50 -21.85 -54.82
C VAL A 402 34.62 -21.18 -55.62
N GLY A 403 34.25 -20.45 -56.67
CA GLY A 403 35.19 -19.76 -57.56
C GLY A 403 35.70 -20.62 -58.72
N ARG A 404 36.81 -20.19 -59.35
CA ARG A 404 37.47 -20.90 -60.46
C ARG A 404 38.97 -21.05 -60.14
N LEU A 405 39.59 -22.08 -60.70
CA LEU A 405 41.05 -22.23 -60.62
C LEU A 405 41.78 -21.08 -61.34
N PRO A 406 43.03 -20.77 -60.93
CA PRO A 406 43.92 -19.88 -61.66
C PRO A 406 44.07 -20.27 -63.16
N LYS A 407 44.29 -19.27 -64.03
CA LYS A 407 44.41 -19.47 -65.50
C LYS A 407 45.52 -20.49 -65.82
N GLY A 408 45.18 -21.53 -66.59
CA GLY A 408 46.14 -22.53 -67.05
C GLY A 408 46.12 -23.86 -66.28
N LEU A 409 45.21 -24.03 -65.31
CA LEU A 409 45.04 -25.28 -64.57
C LEU A 409 43.65 -25.90 -64.80
N ASN A 410 43.58 -27.23 -64.87
CA ASN A 410 42.35 -28.02 -64.87
C ASN A 410 42.32 -28.95 -63.67
N ILE A 411 41.12 -29.23 -63.15
CA ILE A 411 40.91 -30.25 -62.10
C ILE A 411 40.99 -31.62 -62.76
N VAL A 412 41.90 -32.47 -62.30
CA VAL A 412 42.05 -33.86 -62.78
C VAL A 412 41.11 -34.78 -62.01
N SER A 413 41.14 -34.70 -60.68
CA SER A 413 40.23 -35.46 -59.82
C SER A 413 40.01 -34.75 -58.48
N ILE A 414 38.85 -35.00 -57.89
CA ILE A 414 38.53 -34.62 -56.52
C ILE A 414 38.12 -35.88 -55.78
N GLU A 415 38.90 -36.26 -54.78
CA GLU A 415 38.63 -37.41 -53.94
C GLU A 415 38.23 -36.94 -52.54
N VAL A 416 37.12 -37.49 -52.03
CA VAL A 416 36.54 -37.14 -50.73
C VAL A 416 36.58 -38.37 -49.84
N ASN A 417 37.22 -38.26 -48.67
CA ASN A 417 37.33 -39.33 -47.69
C ASN A 417 36.86 -38.85 -46.31
N PRO A 418 35.84 -39.47 -45.68
CA PRO A 418 35.02 -40.57 -46.18
C PRO A 418 34.01 -40.09 -47.25
N LYS A 419 33.83 -40.88 -48.31
CA LYS A 419 32.89 -40.58 -49.40
C LYS A 419 31.42 -40.67 -48.97
N LYS A 420 31.14 -41.48 -47.94
CA LYS A 420 29.82 -41.71 -47.36
C LYS A 420 29.87 -41.56 -45.84
N VAL A 421 28.85 -40.95 -45.25
CA VAL A 421 28.73 -40.75 -43.81
C VAL A 421 27.38 -41.27 -43.33
N LYS A 422 27.38 -41.98 -42.20
CA LYS A 422 26.17 -42.46 -41.56
C LYS A 422 25.39 -41.29 -40.96
N THR A 423 24.15 -41.13 -41.40
CA THR A 423 23.26 -40.06 -40.98
C THR A 423 21.90 -40.60 -40.56
N SER A 424 21.25 -39.84 -39.69
CA SER A 424 19.87 -40.05 -39.30
C SER A 424 19.01 -38.87 -39.77
N TYR A 425 17.89 -39.16 -40.42
CA TYR A 425 16.94 -38.14 -40.88
C TYR A 425 15.51 -38.69 -40.92
N PRO A 426 14.48 -37.83 -40.80
CA PRO A 426 13.08 -38.24 -40.90
C PRO A 426 12.76 -38.81 -42.30
N SER A 427 11.99 -39.88 -42.37
CA SER A 427 11.70 -40.60 -43.63
C SER A 427 11.12 -39.70 -44.76
N GLY A 428 10.41 -38.63 -44.43
CA GLY A 428 9.87 -37.67 -45.39
C GLY A 428 10.91 -36.75 -46.03
N ALA A 429 12.05 -36.50 -45.36
CA ALA A 429 13.13 -35.68 -45.92
C ALA A 429 13.70 -36.29 -47.21
N SER A 430 13.71 -37.63 -47.31
CA SER A 430 14.18 -38.38 -48.49
C SER A 430 13.38 -38.10 -49.77
N LYS A 431 12.12 -37.65 -49.65
CA LYS A 431 11.22 -37.44 -50.80
C LYS A 431 11.44 -36.10 -51.52
N LYS A 432 12.22 -35.18 -50.95
CA LYS A 432 12.47 -33.84 -51.50
C LYS A 432 13.60 -33.77 -52.54
N GLY A 433 14.23 -34.88 -52.88
CA GLY A 433 15.34 -34.97 -53.85
C GLY A 433 16.52 -35.78 -53.32
N GLU A 434 17.59 -35.89 -54.11
CA GLU A 434 18.83 -36.55 -53.70
C GLU A 434 19.51 -35.73 -52.57
N ILE A 435 19.31 -36.16 -51.32
CA ILE A 435 19.96 -35.53 -50.16
C ILE A 435 21.47 -35.79 -50.28
N SER A 436 22.25 -34.71 -50.38
CA SER A 436 23.71 -34.79 -50.34
C SER A 436 24.24 -33.91 -49.23
N LEU A 437 25.29 -34.39 -48.57
CA LEU A 437 26.01 -33.63 -47.55
C LEU A 437 27.03 -32.75 -48.25
N MET A 438 27.11 -31.48 -47.87
CA MET A 438 28.11 -30.57 -48.44
C MET A 438 29.27 -30.38 -47.47
N THR A 439 30.47 -30.14 -47.98
CA THR A 439 31.57 -29.67 -47.14
C THR A 439 31.45 -28.17 -46.90
N THR A 440 32.18 -27.65 -45.92
CA THR A 440 32.49 -26.22 -45.86
C THR A 440 33.02 -25.73 -47.22
N PRO A 441 32.68 -24.50 -47.66
CA PRO A 441 33.10 -23.96 -48.95
C PRO A 441 34.62 -24.04 -49.16
N ILE A 442 35.03 -24.60 -50.29
CA ILE A 442 36.43 -24.71 -50.72
C ILE A 442 36.66 -23.71 -51.85
N TYR A 443 37.48 -22.70 -51.59
CA TYR A 443 37.79 -21.64 -52.56
C TYR A 443 38.90 -22.09 -53.51
N LEU A 444 38.56 -22.24 -54.80
CA LEU A 444 39.47 -22.76 -55.83
C LEU A 444 40.58 -21.78 -56.23
N GLU A 445 40.42 -20.48 -55.93
CA GLU A 445 41.38 -19.43 -56.31
C GLU A 445 42.76 -19.59 -55.63
N GLY A 446 42.79 -20.26 -54.46
CA GLY A 446 44.00 -20.49 -53.68
C GLY A 446 44.79 -21.75 -54.06
N ILE A 447 44.28 -22.59 -54.95
CA ILE A 447 44.87 -23.90 -55.27
C ILE A 447 45.74 -23.79 -56.53
N LYS A 448 47.06 -23.91 -56.37
CA LYS A 448 48.05 -23.85 -57.46
C LYS A 448 48.71 -25.21 -57.75
N GLU A 449 48.73 -26.09 -56.77
CA GLU A 449 49.30 -27.45 -56.79
C GLU A 449 48.33 -28.42 -56.11
N ASP A 450 48.62 -29.71 -56.18
CA ASP A 450 47.82 -30.75 -55.52
C ASP A 450 47.66 -30.44 -54.02
N ALA A 451 46.42 -30.35 -53.56
CA ALA A 451 46.10 -29.91 -52.21
C ALA A 451 45.25 -30.95 -51.46
N THR A 452 45.55 -31.13 -50.18
CA THR A 452 44.75 -31.94 -49.25
C THR A 452 44.18 -31.01 -48.17
N LEU A 453 42.86 -30.90 -48.11
CA LEU A 453 42.15 -30.02 -47.19
C LEU A 453 41.26 -30.83 -46.23
N PHE A 454 41.19 -30.39 -44.97
CA PHE A 454 40.24 -30.93 -43.98
C PHE A 454 39.04 -29.97 -43.86
N CYS A 455 37.86 -30.48 -44.16
CA CYS A 455 36.63 -29.71 -44.21
C CYS A 455 35.59 -30.29 -43.25
N LYS A 456 34.74 -29.41 -42.69
CA LYS A 456 33.59 -29.85 -41.89
C LYS A 456 32.40 -30.13 -42.79
N ILE A 457 31.50 -30.99 -42.34
CA ILE A 457 30.26 -31.30 -43.05
C ILE A 457 29.17 -30.28 -42.66
N ILE A 458 28.46 -29.80 -43.67
CA ILE A 458 27.25 -28.98 -43.56
C ILE A 458 26.12 -29.78 -44.18
N GLY A 459 25.26 -30.33 -43.33
CA GLY A 459 24.03 -31.02 -43.72
C GLY A 459 22.81 -30.09 -43.71
N PRO A 460 21.72 -30.46 -44.42
CA PRO A 460 20.41 -29.82 -44.25
C PRO A 460 19.92 -29.90 -42.79
N ALA A 461 19.05 -28.97 -42.37
CA ALA A 461 18.56 -28.86 -40.98
C ALA A 461 17.94 -30.16 -40.42
N ASP A 462 17.35 -30.97 -41.29
CA ASP A 462 16.65 -32.22 -40.94
C ASP A 462 17.59 -33.45 -40.86
N VAL A 463 18.88 -33.29 -41.15
CA VAL A 463 19.86 -34.40 -41.20
C VAL A 463 20.87 -34.27 -40.07
N GLN A 464 21.03 -35.33 -39.28
CA GLN A 464 21.93 -35.40 -38.14
C GLN A 464 22.96 -36.52 -38.31
N PRO A 465 24.17 -36.40 -37.70
CA PRO A 465 25.14 -37.48 -37.70
C PRO A 465 24.70 -38.59 -36.73
N ALA A 466 24.86 -39.85 -37.13
CA ALA A 466 24.50 -41.00 -36.28
C ALA A 466 25.29 -41.02 -34.96
N ASP A 467 26.57 -40.61 -34.99
CA ASP A 467 27.50 -40.67 -33.86
C ASP A 467 27.57 -39.37 -33.03
N LYS A 468 26.49 -38.58 -33.01
CA LYS A 468 26.36 -37.27 -32.33
C LYS A 468 27.28 -36.15 -32.83
N ARG A 469 28.35 -36.45 -33.57
CA ARG A 469 29.28 -35.48 -34.18
C ARG A 469 29.57 -35.83 -35.63
N TRP A 470 29.72 -34.81 -36.46
CA TRP A 470 30.18 -34.98 -37.84
C TRP A 470 31.67 -35.38 -37.86
N PRO A 471 32.06 -36.40 -38.65
CA PRO A 471 33.47 -36.68 -38.88
C PRO A 471 34.11 -35.58 -39.74
N ASP A 472 35.41 -35.37 -39.55
CA ASP A 472 36.19 -34.49 -40.43
C ASP A 472 36.37 -35.15 -41.81
N VAL A 473 36.21 -34.36 -42.87
CA VAL A 473 36.27 -34.84 -44.25
C VAL A 473 37.55 -34.35 -44.91
N GLN A 474 38.36 -35.28 -45.39
CA GLN A 474 39.55 -34.97 -46.18
C GLN A 474 39.17 -34.88 -47.66
N VAL A 475 39.46 -33.73 -48.28
CA VAL A 475 39.24 -33.47 -49.70
C VAL A 475 40.60 -33.32 -50.37
N GLN A 476 40.92 -34.23 -51.29
CA GLN A 476 42.13 -34.18 -52.11
C GLN A 476 41.77 -33.68 -53.51
N ILE A 477 42.42 -32.60 -53.94
CA ILE A 477 42.19 -31.96 -55.24
C ILE A 477 43.49 -32.07 -56.03
N LYS A 478 43.45 -32.80 -57.15
CA LYS A 478 44.57 -32.91 -58.09
C LYS A 478 44.39 -31.95 -59.26
N VAL A 479 45.42 -31.17 -59.57
CA VAL A 479 45.39 -30.15 -60.63
C VAL A 479 46.49 -30.40 -61.66
N SER A 480 46.16 -30.27 -62.95
CA SER A 480 47.15 -30.36 -64.04
C SER A 480 47.21 -29.09 -64.87
N PRO A 481 48.35 -28.81 -65.53
CA PRO A 481 48.44 -27.76 -66.53
C PRO A 481 47.52 -28.06 -67.72
N LYS A 482 46.77 -27.04 -68.15
CA LYS A 482 45.83 -27.10 -69.27
C LYS A 482 46.59 -27.34 -70.58
N GLY A 483 46.69 -28.60 -71.03
CA GLY A 483 47.34 -28.97 -72.30
C GLY A 483 48.05 -30.34 -72.38
N LYS A 484 47.89 -31.24 -71.41
CA LYS A 484 48.29 -32.66 -71.56
C LYS A 484 47.07 -33.54 -71.26
N GLU A 485 46.66 -34.33 -72.25
CA GLU A 485 45.73 -35.47 -72.10
C GLU A 485 46.31 -36.53 -71.16
#